data_AF-A0A838VY08-F1
#
_entry.id   AF-A0A838VY08-F1
#
_cell.length_a   1.000
_cell.length_b   1.000
_cell.length_c   1.000
_cell.angle_alpha   90.00
_cell.angle_beta   90.00
_cell.angle_gamma   90.00
#
_symmetry.space_group_name_H-M   'P 1'
#
loop_
_entity.id
_entity.type
_entity.pdbx_description
1 polymer ?
#
loop_
_entity_poly.entity_id
_entity_poly.type
_entity_poly.pdbx_seq_one_letter_code
_entity_poly.pdbx_strand_id
1 'polypeptide(L)'
;MKNPSVKEQQFLLHLIKGCENFGLTEKESVDAINNILNKNISRRTYYNHKKRLYGKEIFTKLKGTLYDTKEMRCLLLEMEEANRFESLRANKLIAEQFPNRKDIFNDTDKQMEVIKRANERIKAIDKKFEDSTSSSKLNCQSIPENATIREEFVKCGKDPCDMCPHGPYYYAYWKDKVIENKSKLRKRYLGVMDPRQ
;
A
#
# COMPACT_ATOMS: atom_id res chain seq x y z
N MET A 1 32.83 0.63 35.09
CA MET A 1 32.11 0.92 33.82
C MET A 1 30.73 1.47 34.19
N LYS A 2 30.31 2.63 33.68
CA LYS A 2 28.95 3.16 33.92
C LYS A 2 27.93 2.27 33.19
N ASN A 3 26.87 1.86 33.88
CA ASN A 3 25.77 1.15 33.24
C ASN A 3 25.10 2.06 32.20
N PRO A 4 24.85 1.56 30.97
CA PRO A 4 24.23 2.36 29.93
C PRO A 4 22.81 2.78 30.32
N SER A 5 22.44 4.01 29.97
CA SER A 5 21.10 4.54 30.25
C SER A 5 20.03 3.74 29.50
N VAL A 6 18.78 3.78 29.98
CA VAL A 6 17.64 3.07 29.36
C VAL A 6 17.49 3.44 27.88
N LYS A 7 17.69 4.72 27.53
CA LYS A 7 17.64 5.20 26.13
C LYS A 7 18.77 4.63 25.27
N GLU A 8 19.98 4.53 25.81
CA GLU A 8 21.11 3.92 25.09
C GLU A 8 20.90 2.43 24.84
N GLN A 9 20.30 1.71 25.80
CA GLN A 9 19.96 0.30 25.63
C GLN A 9 18.85 0.08 24.59
N GLN A 10 17.87 0.98 24.52
CA GLN A 10 16.83 0.95 23.49
C GLN A 10 17.42 1.25 22.10
N PHE A 11 18.28 2.27 21.99
CA PHE A 11 18.93 2.58 20.72
C PHE A 11 19.82 1.44 20.20
N LEU A 12 20.53 0.75 21.10
CA LEU A 12 21.28 -0.45 20.75
C LEU A 12 20.39 -1.54 20.14
N LEU A 13 19.16 -1.72 20.63
CA LEU A 13 18.22 -2.67 20.02
C LEU A 13 17.83 -2.27 18.60
N HIS A 14 17.61 -0.98 18.33
CA HIS A 14 17.35 -0.48 16.98
C HIS A 14 18.54 -0.71 16.04
N LEU A 15 19.78 -0.51 16.52
CA LEU A 15 20.98 -0.82 15.74
C LEU A 15 21.11 -2.32 15.43
N ILE A 16 20.81 -3.19 16.40
CA ILE A 16 20.81 -4.64 16.18
C ILE A 16 19.74 -5.03 15.15
N LYS A 17 18.53 -4.48 15.25
CA LYS A 17 17.46 -4.68 14.25
C LYS A 17 17.93 -4.22 12.87
N GLY A 18 18.59 -3.07 12.78
CA GLY A 18 19.17 -2.59 11.52
C GLY A 18 20.19 -3.58 10.94
N CYS A 19 21.08 -4.13 11.76
CA CYS A 19 22.02 -5.16 11.29
C CYS A 19 21.32 -6.37 10.64
N GLU A 20 20.17 -6.80 11.18
CA GLU A 20 19.37 -7.87 10.58
C GLU A 20 18.76 -7.44 9.23
N ASN A 21 18.25 -6.21 9.13
CA ASN A 21 17.70 -5.64 7.89
C ASN A 21 18.73 -5.59 6.75
N PHE A 22 20.01 -5.39 7.09
CA PHE A 22 21.13 -5.40 6.13
C PHE A 22 21.76 -6.80 5.95
N GLY A 23 21.29 -7.81 6.70
CA GLY A 23 21.80 -9.18 6.63
C GLY A 23 23.28 -9.29 7.04
N LEU A 24 23.68 -8.51 8.05
CA LEU A 24 25.05 -8.50 8.55
C LEU A 24 25.34 -9.78 9.35
N THR A 25 26.59 -10.25 9.29
CA THR A 25 27.08 -11.29 10.20
C THR A 25 27.24 -10.74 11.62
N GLU A 26 27.37 -11.62 12.62
CA GLU A 26 27.59 -11.16 14.02
C GLU A 26 28.86 -10.31 14.16
N LYS A 27 29.92 -10.66 13.44
CA LYS A 27 31.18 -9.90 13.45
C LYS A 27 30.95 -8.50 12.88
N GLU A 28 30.39 -8.41 11.67
CA GLU A 28 30.09 -7.13 11.02
C GLU A 28 29.16 -6.26 11.86
N SER A 29 28.16 -6.88 12.50
CA SER A 29 27.21 -6.17 13.37
C SER A 29 27.91 -5.55 14.57
N VAL A 30 28.77 -6.31 15.27
CA VAL A 30 29.51 -5.80 16.43
C VAL A 30 30.47 -4.70 16.02
N ASP A 31 31.21 -4.88 14.93
CA ASP A 31 32.17 -3.89 14.45
C ASP A 31 31.46 -2.58 14.05
N ALA A 32 30.33 -2.67 13.34
CA ALA A 32 29.53 -1.50 12.95
C ALA A 32 28.91 -0.77 14.15
N ILE A 33 28.33 -1.51 15.10
CA ILE A 33 27.75 -0.93 16.32
C ILE A 33 28.82 -0.24 17.16
N ASN A 34 30.00 -0.85 17.28
CA ASN A 34 31.12 -0.26 18.02
C ASN A 34 31.58 1.04 17.38
N ASN A 35 31.66 1.08 16.05
CA ASN A 35 31.98 2.29 15.31
C ASN A 35 30.93 3.40 15.54
N ILE A 36 29.64 3.08 15.36
CA ILE A 36 28.53 4.04 15.50
C ILE A 36 28.43 4.61 16.92
N LEU A 37 28.56 3.75 17.94
CA LEU A 37 28.42 4.16 19.33
C LEU A 37 29.73 4.71 19.94
N ASN A 38 30.85 4.59 19.22
CA ASN A 38 32.20 4.82 19.73
C ASN A 38 32.43 4.13 21.09
N LYS A 39 32.03 2.85 21.16
CA LYS A 39 32.09 2.00 22.37
C LYS A 39 32.51 0.59 21.97
N ASN A 40 33.03 -0.18 22.93
CA ASN A 40 33.37 -1.60 22.71
C ASN A 40 32.35 -2.50 23.40
N ILE A 41 31.28 -2.86 22.68
CA ILE A 41 30.40 -3.94 23.08
C ILE A 41 31.00 -5.30 22.69
N SER A 42 30.82 -6.28 23.56
CA SER A 42 31.28 -7.65 23.29
C SER A 42 30.28 -8.39 22.40
N ARG A 43 30.74 -9.43 21.69
CA ARG A 43 29.86 -10.37 20.98
C ARG A 43 28.81 -10.99 21.90
N ARG A 44 29.18 -11.29 23.14
CA ARG A 44 28.24 -11.82 24.16
C ARG A 44 27.13 -10.82 24.47
N THR A 45 27.49 -9.55 24.61
CA THR A 45 26.53 -8.45 24.84
C THR A 45 25.57 -8.32 23.66
N TYR A 46 26.10 -8.27 22.43
CA TYR A 46 25.30 -8.25 21.21
C TYR A 46 24.32 -9.43 21.16
N TYR A 47 24.82 -10.65 21.36
CA TYR A 47 24.02 -11.87 21.30
C TYR A 47 22.89 -11.88 22.34
N ASN A 48 23.17 -11.41 23.56
CA ASN A 48 22.14 -11.31 24.60
C ASN A 48 21.04 -10.31 24.23
N HIS A 49 21.40 -9.15 23.67
CA HIS A 49 20.42 -8.17 23.20
C HIS A 49 19.62 -8.67 22.00
N LYS A 50 20.28 -9.33 21.02
CA LYS A 50 19.62 -9.96 19.88
C LYS A 50 18.63 -11.03 20.33
N LYS A 51 19.06 -11.92 21.23
CA LYS A 51 18.17 -12.95 21.81
C LYS A 51 16.98 -12.35 22.55
N ARG A 52 17.17 -11.22 23.24
CA ARG A 52 16.06 -10.49 23.88
C ARG A 52 15.11 -9.91 22.84
N LEU A 53 15.65 -9.34 21.75
CA LEU A 53 14.88 -8.73 20.67
C LEU A 53 13.91 -9.71 19.99
N TYR A 54 14.35 -10.93 19.70
CA TYR A 54 13.47 -11.95 19.13
C TYR A 54 12.57 -12.65 20.17
N GLY A 55 12.86 -12.50 21.46
CA GLY A 55 12.34 -13.39 22.49
C GLY A 55 13.06 -14.75 22.52
N LYS A 56 13.25 -15.29 23.73
CA LYS A 56 14.09 -16.49 23.96
C LYS A 56 13.64 -17.71 23.15
N GLU A 57 12.34 -17.94 23.04
CA GLU A 57 11.79 -19.11 22.34
C GLU A 57 11.98 -19.03 20.83
N ILE A 58 11.53 -17.92 20.22
CA ILE A 58 11.62 -17.70 18.77
C ILE A 58 13.08 -17.73 18.35
N PHE A 59 13.96 -17.04 19.09
CA PHE A 59 15.40 -17.02 18.80
C PHE A 59 16.03 -18.42 18.78
N THR A 60 15.60 -19.29 19.69
CA THR A 60 16.12 -20.66 19.78
C THR A 60 15.53 -21.55 18.68
N LYS A 61 14.24 -21.39 18.37
CA LYS A 61 13.53 -22.17 17.35
C LYS A 61 13.96 -21.80 15.93
N LEU A 62 14.28 -20.54 15.67
CA LEU A 62 14.65 -20.07 14.34
C LEU A 62 16.03 -20.58 13.92
N LYS A 63 16.99 -20.57 14.86
CA LYS A 63 18.40 -20.87 14.59
C LYS A 63 18.58 -22.26 13.97
N GLY A 64 19.22 -22.32 12.81
CA GLY A 64 19.55 -23.57 12.13
C GLY A 64 18.36 -24.23 11.41
N THR A 65 17.24 -23.53 11.29
CA THR A 65 16.11 -23.97 10.46
C THR A 65 16.22 -23.41 9.04
N LEU A 66 15.46 -24.00 8.12
CA LEU A 66 15.29 -23.46 6.76
C LEU A 66 14.65 -22.06 6.75
N TYR A 67 13.99 -21.68 7.85
CA TYR A 67 13.36 -20.37 8.02
C TYR A 67 14.30 -19.32 8.59
N ASP A 68 15.56 -19.66 8.88
CA ASP A 68 16.58 -18.73 9.38
C ASP A 68 17.12 -17.80 8.28
N THR A 69 16.21 -17.20 7.50
CA THR A 69 16.50 -16.29 6.40
C THR A 69 16.47 -14.84 6.87
N LYS A 70 17.10 -13.95 6.10
CA LYS A 70 17.12 -12.52 6.37
C LYS A 70 15.69 -11.94 6.39
N GLU A 71 14.87 -12.35 5.45
CA GLU A 71 13.49 -11.88 5.27
C GLU A 71 12.61 -12.29 6.44
N MET A 72 12.72 -13.55 6.88
CA MET A 72 11.94 -14.07 8.00
C MET A 72 12.35 -13.41 9.32
N ARG A 73 13.65 -13.21 9.52
CA ARG A 73 14.19 -12.46 10.66
C ARG A 73 13.62 -11.05 10.72
N CYS A 74 13.58 -10.35 9.60
CA CYS A 74 13.01 -9.00 9.54
C CYS A 74 11.52 -9.01 9.84
N LEU A 75 10.75 -9.92 9.22
CA LEU A 75 9.31 -10.06 9.48
C LEU A 75 9.00 -10.22 10.97
N LEU A 76 9.73 -11.11 11.66
CA LEU A 76 9.57 -11.35 13.09
C LEU A 76 9.86 -10.10 13.94
N LEU A 77 10.78 -9.25 13.49
CA LEU A 77 11.18 -8.03 14.18
C LEU A 77 10.29 -6.82 13.84
N GLU A 78 9.51 -6.87 12.77
CA GLU A 78 8.58 -5.80 12.38
C GLU A 78 7.28 -5.80 13.18
N MET A 79 6.91 -6.93 13.76
CA MET A 79 5.66 -7.06 14.53
C MET A 79 5.64 -6.25 15.84
N GLU A 80 6.77 -5.64 16.25
CA GLU A 80 6.87 -4.76 17.42
C GLU A 80 7.10 -3.30 17.00
N GLU A 81 6.04 -2.47 17.03
CA GLU A 81 5.97 -1.05 16.66
C GLU A 81 6.72 -0.07 17.59
N ALA A 82 7.79 -0.50 18.28
CA ALA A 82 8.51 0.43 19.17
C ALA A 82 9.34 1.41 18.33
N ASN A 83 8.82 2.63 18.13
CA ASN A 83 9.51 3.82 17.61
C ASN A 83 10.16 3.69 16.21
N ARG A 84 9.33 3.88 15.17
CA ARG A 84 9.74 3.91 13.76
C ARG A 84 10.88 4.90 13.47
N PHE A 85 10.91 6.07 14.12
CA PHE A 85 11.93 7.09 13.88
C PHE A 85 13.32 6.63 14.30
N GLU A 86 13.46 6.03 15.49
CA GLU A 86 14.75 5.51 15.96
C GLU A 86 15.21 4.30 15.15
N SER A 87 14.27 3.47 14.68
CA SER A 87 14.57 2.36 13.77
C SER A 87 15.09 2.86 12.41
N LEU A 88 14.46 3.88 11.84
CA LEU A 88 14.94 4.52 10.59
C LEU A 88 16.30 5.17 10.77
N ARG A 89 16.50 5.88 11.90
CA ARG A 89 17.78 6.48 12.24
C ARG A 89 18.88 5.42 12.36
N ALA A 90 18.61 4.32 13.04
CA ALA A 90 19.56 3.21 13.17
C ALA A 90 19.88 2.56 11.82
N ASN A 91 18.86 2.29 10.98
CA ASN A 91 19.06 1.78 9.63
C ASN A 91 19.97 2.70 8.80
N LYS A 92 19.75 4.02 8.85
CA LYS A 92 20.58 5.00 8.14
C LYS A 92 22.04 4.94 8.57
N LEU A 93 22.30 4.91 9.89
CA LEU A 93 23.67 4.82 10.42
C LEU A 93 24.37 3.52 10.01
N ILE A 94 23.63 2.40 9.95
CA ILE A 94 24.17 1.13 9.45
C ILE A 94 24.43 1.19 7.94
N ALA A 95 23.54 1.81 7.16
CA ALA A 95 23.70 2.00 5.72
C ALA A 95 24.99 2.76 5.38
N GLU A 96 25.30 3.80 6.16
CA GLU A 96 26.51 4.61 6.00
C GLU A 96 27.81 3.79 6.18
N GLN A 97 27.77 2.68 6.96
CA GLN A 97 28.89 1.76 7.13
C GLN A 97 29.04 0.78 5.95
N PHE A 98 27.96 0.53 5.20
CA PHE A 98 27.90 -0.47 4.13
C PHE A 98 27.17 0.05 2.88
N PRO A 99 27.72 1.05 2.18
CA PRO A 99 27.02 1.77 1.10
C PRO A 99 26.58 0.88 -0.08
N ASN A 100 27.25 -0.25 -0.29
CA ASN A 100 26.93 -1.20 -1.36
C ASN A 100 25.90 -2.27 -0.95
N ARG A 101 25.51 -2.34 0.34
CA ARG A 101 24.52 -3.30 0.81
C ARG A 101 23.12 -2.68 0.75
N LYS A 102 22.17 -3.45 0.23
CA LYS A 102 20.76 -3.07 0.26
C LYS A 102 20.13 -3.63 1.53
N ASP A 103 19.52 -2.77 2.35
CA ASP A 103 18.57 -3.27 3.34
C ASP A 103 17.28 -3.75 2.66
N ILE A 104 16.47 -4.50 3.39
CA ILE A 104 15.18 -5.02 2.89
C ILE A 104 14.18 -3.89 2.57
N PHE A 105 14.37 -2.72 3.17
CA PHE A 105 13.47 -1.58 3.07
C PHE A 105 14.07 -0.43 2.24
N ASN A 106 15.15 -0.67 1.50
CA ASN A 106 16.07 0.38 1.00
C ASN A 106 15.45 1.20 -0.14
N ASP A 107 14.20 0.91 -0.43
CA ASP A 107 13.37 1.58 -1.39
C ASP A 107 12.09 2.07 -0.72
N THR A 108 12.11 2.39 0.58
CA THR A 108 10.91 2.89 1.27
C THR A 108 10.40 4.13 0.55
N ASP A 109 11.28 5.00 0.07
CA ASP A 109 10.91 6.19 -0.70
C ASP A 109 10.28 5.85 -2.05
N LYS A 110 10.78 4.84 -2.78
CA LYS A 110 10.17 4.42 -4.04
C LYS A 110 8.92 3.59 -3.83
N GLN A 111 8.83 2.80 -2.76
CA GLN A 111 7.62 2.10 -2.33
C GLN A 111 6.55 3.14 -1.99
N MET A 112 6.91 4.18 -1.24
CA MET A 112 6.04 5.33 -0.93
C MET A 112 5.63 6.08 -2.20
N GLU A 113 6.53 6.29 -3.16
CA GLU A 113 6.23 6.92 -4.44
C GLU A 113 5.29 6.04 -5.30
N VAL A 114 5.47 4.72 -5.31
CA VAL A 114 4.56 3.76 -5.97
C VAL A 114 3.18 3.81 -5.32
N ILE A 115 3.11 3.78 -3.99
CA ILE A 115 1.86 3.88 -3.22
C ILE A 115 1.18 5.23 -3.50
N LYS A 116 1.93 6.32 -3.52
CA LYS A 116 1.42 7.67 -3.82
C LYS A 116 0.78 7.71 -5.21
N ARG A 117 1.47 7.22 -6.23
CA ARG A 117 0.93 7.13 -7.61
C ARG A 117 -0.31 6.25 -7.68
N ALA A 118 -0.35 5.13 -6.95
CA ALA A 118 -1.52 4.27 -6.89
C ALA A 118 -2.71 5.01 -6.24
N ASN A 119 -2.47 5.73 -5.14
CA ASN A 119 -3.49 6.51 -4.46
C ASN A 119 -4.04 7.66 -5.32
N GLU A 120 -3.17 8.35 -6.08
CA GLU A 120 -3.59 9.38 -7.03
C GLU A 120 -4.49 8.80 -8.14
N ARG A 121 -4.15 7.59 -8.65
CA ARG A 121 -4.98 6.88 -9.62
C ARG A 121 -6.34 6.48 -9.05
N ILE A 122 -6.37 5.97 -7.81
CA ILE A 122 -7.62 5.60 -7.12
C ILE A 122 -8.51 6.84 -6.97
N LYS A 123 -7.97 7.96 -6.47
CA LYS A 123 -8.71 9.22 -6.35
C LYS A 123 -9.28 9.70 -7.69
N ALA A 124 -8.53 9.56 -8.78
CA ALA A 124 -9.00 9.93 -10.11
C ALA A 124 -10.14 9.02 -10.60
N ILE A 125 -10.12 7.73 -10.25
CA ILE A 125 -11.21 6.79 -10.56
C ILE A 125 -12.44 7.12 -9.71
N ASP A 126 -12.28 7.34 -8.41
CA ASP A 126 -13.36 7.71 -7.49
C ASP A 126 -14.08 8.97 -7.97
N LYS A 127 -13.32 10.01 -8.33
CA LYS A 127 -13.89 11.24 -8.89
C LYS A 127 -14.68 10.98 -10.18
N LYS A 128 -14.15 10.17 -11.10
CA LYS A 128 -14.88 9.81 -12.33
C LYS A 128 -16.17 9.06 -12.04
N PHE A 129 -16.17 8.24 -10.99
CA PHE A 129 -17.36 7.51 -10.54
C PHE A 129 -18.41 8.46 -9.96
N GLU A 130 -17.99 9.40 -9.11
CA GLU A 130 -18.85 10.46 -8.56
C GLU A 130 -19.46 11.35 -9.65
N ASP A 131 -18.64 11.79 -10.62
CA ASP A 131 -19.06 12.61 -11.75
C ASP A 131 -20.09 11.86 -12.63
N SER A 132 -19.83 10.57 -12.91
CA SER A 132 -20.74 9.71 -13.69
C SER A 132 -22.06 9.49 -12.98
N THR A 133 -22.02 9.31 -11.65
CA THR A 133 -23.22 9.13 -10.83
C THR A 133 -24.05 10.41 -10.76
N SER A 134 -23.41 11.55 -10.54
CA SER A 134 -24.06 12.86 -10.49
C SER A 134 -24.71 13.23 -11.82
N SER A 135 -24.01 12.99 -12.93
CA SER A 135 -24.55 13.17 -14.28
C SER A 135 -25.75 12.26 -14.54
N SER A 136 -25.69 11.01 -14.08
CA SER A 136 -26.80 10.06 -14.24
C SER A 136 -28.04 10.50 -13.48
N LYS A 137 -27.88 10.96 -12.23
CA LYS A 137 -28.96 11.53 -11.41
C LYS A 137 -29.61 12.75 -12.07
N LEU A 138 -28.80 13.69 -12.56
CA LEU A 138 -29.29 14.88 -13.27
C LEU A 138 -30.08 14.51 -14.54
N ASN A 139 -29.59 13.53 -15.31
CA ASN A 139 -30.30 13.04 -16.49
C ASN A 139 -31.67 12.44 -16.14
N CYS A 140 -31.77 11.72 -15.03
CA CYS A 140 -33.03 11.13 -14.57
C CYS A 140 -34.02 12.16 -14.01
N GLN A 141 -33.56 13.30 -13.49
CA GLN A 141 -34.46 14.37 -13.06
C GLN A 141 -35.10 15.12 -14.24
N SER A 142 -34.47 15.07 -15.42
CA SER A 142 -34.88 15.80 -16.61
C SER A 142 -35.83 15.04 -17.55
N ILE A 143 -36.24 13.82 -17.18
CA ILE A 143 -37.16 13.01 -17.99
C ILE A 143 -38.61 13.11 -17.48
N PRO A 144 -39.62 13.05 -18.37
CA PRO A 144 -41.02 13.04 -17.97
C PRO A 144 -41.42 11.80 -17.16
N GLU A 145 -42.46 11.92 -16.31
CA GLU A 145 -43.00 10.79 -15.52
C GLU A 145 -43.50 9.62 -16.38
N ASN A 146 -43.96 9.88 -17.61
CA ASN A 146 -44.42 8.84 -18.52
C ASN A 146 -43.26 8.15 -19.28
N ALA A 147 -42.00 8.43 -18.93
CA ALA A 147 -40.85 7.81 -19.56
C ALA A 147 -40.64 6.36 -19.09
N THR A 148 -40.35 5.49 -20.05
CA THR A 148 -39.93 4.11 -19.78
C THR A 148 -38.40 4.01 -19.82
N ILE A 149 -37.80 3.48 -18.77
CA ILE A 149 -36.36 3.25 -18.67
C ILE A 149 -36.02 1.85 -19.19
N ARG A 150 -34.98 1.75 -20.03
CA ARG A 150 -34.49 0.50 -20.61
C ARG A 150 -32.98 0.36 -20.45
N GLU A 151 -32.54 -0.87 -20.27
CA GLU A 151 -31.15 -1.30 -20.29
C GLU A 151 -30.75 -1.71 -21.72
N GLU A 152 -29.63 -1.20 -22.22
CA GLU A 152 -29.13 -1.45 -23.58
C GLU A 152 -27.63 -1.76 -23.58
N PHE A 153 -27.23 -2.79 -24.32
CA PHE A 153 -25.84 -3.11 -24.61
C PHE A 153 -25.48 -2.55 -25.98
N VAL A 154 -24.71 -1.45 -26.02
CA VAL A 154 -24.39 -0.72 -27.26
C VAL A 154 -22.98 -1.06 -27.71
N LYS A 155 -22.84 -1.62 -28.92
CA LYS A 155 -21.54 -1.93 -29.54
C LYS A 155 -20.80 -0.65 -29.92
N CYS A 156 -19.50 -0.55 -29.60
CA CYS A 156 -18.69 0.63 -29.94
C CYS A 156 -18.23 0.67 -31.40
N GLY A 157 -18.37 -0.43 -32.15
CA GLY A 157 -18.02 -0.51 -33.57
C GLY A 157 -16.51 -0.54 -33.87
N LYS A 158 -15.65 -0.74 -32.86
CA LYS A 158 -14.19 -0.89 -33.03
C LYS A 158 -13.80 -2.37 -32.97
N ASP A 159 -12.89 -2.82 -33.82
CA ASP A 159 -12.37 -4.19 -33.79
C ASP A 159 -11.19 -4.37 -32.82
N PRO A 160 -11.16 -5.44 -31.99
CA PRO A 160 -12.23 -6.41 -31.74
C PRO A 160 -13.22 -5.91 -30.68
N CYS A 161 -14.48 -5.77 -31.10
CA CYS A 161 -15.56 -5.21 -30.27
C CYS A 161 -15.97 -6.17 -29.14
N ASP A 162 -15.73 -7.47 -29.30
CA ASP A 162 -16.26 -8.49 -28.40
C ASP A 162 -15.60 -8.50 -27.01
N MET A 163 -14.44 -7.83 -26.87
CA MET A 163 -13.68 -7.74 -25.61
C MET A 163 -13.86 -6.40 -24.87
N CYS A 164 -14.61 -5.47 -25.45
CA CYS A 164 -14.83 -4.16 -24.85
C CYS A 164 -16.05 -4.21 -23.89
N PRO A 165 -15.97 -3.58 -22.70
CA PRO A 165 -17.10 -3.50 -21.78
C PRO A 165 -18.20 -2.60 -22.38
N HIS A 166 -19.21 -3.20 -22.99
CA HIS A 166 -20.29 -2.54 -23.72
C HIS A 166 -21.57 -2.41 -22.90
N GLY A 167 -21.51 -1.61 -21.84
CA GLY A 167 -22.67 -1.43 -20.97
C GLY A 167 -22.90 -2.63 -20.03
N PRO A 168 -23.98 -2.60 -19.26
CA PRO A 168 -25.24 -1.96 -19.62
C PRO A 168 -25.26 -0.43 -19.56
N TYR A 169 -25.95 0.17 -20.54
CA TYR A 169 -26.27 1.59 -20.58
C TYR A 169 -27.78 1.77 -20.39
N TYR A 170 -28.17 2.81 -19.66
CA TYR A 170 -29.58 3.09 -19.39
C TYR A 170 -30.08 4.23 -20.28
N TYR A 171 -31.27 4.04 -20.85
CA TYR A 171 -31.95 5.03 -21.69
C TYR A 171 -33.41 5.21 -21.27
N ALA A 172 -33.89 6.46 -21.29
CA ALA A 172 -35.31 6.79 -21.15
C ALA A 172 -35.96 6.97 -22.51
N TYR A 173 -37.19 6.50 -22.64
CA TYR A 173 -38.04 6.62 -23.82
C TYR A 173 -39.41 7.19 -23.47
N TRP A 174 -39.88 8.20 -24.18
CA TRP A 174 -41.24 8.73 -24.01
C TRP A 174 -41.77 9.29 -25.32
N LYS A 175 -43.09 9.51 -25.40
CA LYS A 175 -43.71 10.26 -26.48
C LYS A 175 -44.04 11.66 -25.97
N ASP A 176 -43.71 12.69 -26.74
CA ASP A 176 -44.15 14.06 -26.44
C ASP A 176 -45.68 14.13 -26.45
N LYS A 177 -46.28 15.04 -25.65
CA LYS A 177 -47.70 15.37 -25.74
C LYS A 177 -48.01 15.78 -27.19
N VAL A 178 -49.11 15.29 -27.74
CA VAL A 178 -49.46 15.44 -29.17
C VAL A 178 -49.32 16.89 -29.62
N ILE A 179 -48.35 17.15 -30.49
CA ILE A 179 -48.24 18.40 -31.25
C ILE A 179 -48.78 18.07 -32.64
N GLU A 180 -49.84 18.74 -33.06
CA GLU A 180 -50.40 18.65 -34.42
C GLU A 180 -50.67 17.21 -34.92
N ASN A 181 -51.35 16.38 -34.11
CA ASN A 181 -51.72 14.99 -34.45
C ASN A 181 -50.55 14.03 -34.72
N LYS A 182 -49.31 14.36 -34.32
CA LYS A 182 -48.15 13.46 -34.44
C LYS A 182 -47.44 13.31 -33.09
N SER A 183 -47.34 12.08 -32.59
CA SER A 183 -46.52 11.76 -31.42
C SER A 183 -45.10 11.41 -31.86
N LYS A 184 -44.08 12.17 -31.42
CA LYS A 184 -42.67 11.86 -31.67
C LYS A 184 -42.09 11.05 -30.51
N LEU A 185 -41.47 9.90 -30.80
CA LEU A 185 -40.71 9.14 -29.82
C LEU A 185 -39.40 9.86 -29.50
N ARG A 186 -39.13 10.08 -28.22
CA ARG A 186 -37.89 10.62 -27.69
C ARG A 186 -37.08 9.52 -27.01
N LYS A 187 -35.76 9.66 -27.09
CA LYS A 187 -34.76 8.80 -26.42
C LYS A 187 -33.76 9.72 -25.70
N ARG A 188 -33.39 9.39 -24.47
CA ARG A 188 -32.33 10.08 -23.71
C ARG A 188 -31.42 9.10 -23.01
N TYR A 189 -30.11 9.33 -23.06
CA TYR A 189 -29.14 8.57 -22.30
C TYR A 189 -29.16 8.97 -20.82
N LEU A 190 -29.21 7.98 -19.94
CA LEU A 190 -29.28 8.18 -18.49
C LEU A 190 -27.96 7.87 -17.79
N GLY A 191 -27.08 7.06 -18.38
CA GLY A 191 -25.80 6.70 -17.76
C GLY A 191 -25.54 5.20 -17.73
N VAL A 192 -24.55 4.81 -16.94
CA VAL A 192 -24.17 3.40 -16.69
C VAL A 192 -24.75 2.87 -15.37
N MET A 193 -25.32 3.73 -14.54
CA MET A 193 -25.95 3.36 -13.27
C MET A 193 -27.44 3.13 -13.47
N ASP A 194 -27.98 2.07 -12.87
CA ASP A 194 -29.43 1.80 -12.91
C ASP A 194 -30.17 2.86 -12.10
N PRO A 195 -30.99 3.70 -12.74
CA PRO A 195 -31.70 4.77 -12.04
C PRO A 195 -32.95 4.30 -11.30
N ARG A 196 -33.28 3.01 -11.35
CA ARG A 196 -34.45 2.40 -10.67
C ARG A 196 -34.14 1.93 -9.24
N GLN A 197 -32.88 1.98 -8.82
CA GLN A 197 -32.42 1.55 -7.49
C GLN A 197 -32.64 2.61 -6.42
#